data_AF-A0AB36IDV6-F1
#
_entry.id   AF-A0AB36IDV6-F1
#
_cell.length_a   1.000
_cell.length_b   1.000
_cell.length_c   1.000
_cell.angle_alpha   90.00
_cell.angle_beta   90.00
_cell.angle_gamma   90.00
#
_symmetry.space_group_name_H-M   'P 1'
#
loop_
_entity.id
_entity.type
_entity.pdbx_description
1 polymer ?
#
loop_
_entity_poly.entity_id
_entity_poly.type
_entity_poly.pdbx_seq_one_letter_code
_entity_poly.pdbx_strand_id
1 'polypeptide(L)'
;MFNSDTTANLQAKSRDRAGSKAKRSRPSFDSVARDVLDVRTKTAQVKNKAKEFSSVDHLSADAAAMFVDNELSRGAMHRARLHIVHCAECREEINRQRETVDYLRSECKNEEVSAPMDLKARLASLATECMPGPGAENLAMQRPESFVAKVESVVRAVRKNQGR
;
A
#
# COMPACT_ATOMS: atom_id res chain seq x y z
N MET A 1 -24.73 44.80 -25.71
CA MET A 1 -23.39 44.43 -25.21
C MET A 1 -23.64 43.55 -24.00
N PHE A 2 -23.67 42.22 -24.02
CA PHE A 2 -22.91 41.19 -24.73
C PHE A 2 -23.87 40.10 -25.24
N ASN A 3 -23.55 39.46 -26.36
CA ASN A 3 -24.41 38.49 -27.04
C ASN A 3 -24.35 37.10 -26.36
N SER A 4 -25.52 36.48 -26.28
CA SER A 4 -25.75 35.05 -26.06
C SER A 4 -25.27 34.26 -27.27
N ASP A 5 -24.40 33.26 -27.10
CA ASP A 5 -24.16 32.18 -28.09
C ASP A 5 -23.17 31.16 -27.52
N THR A 6 -23.64 29.99 -27.05
CA THR A 6 -23.00 28.67 -27.30
C THR A 6 -23.97 27.56 -26.86
N THR A 7 -25.13 27.46 -27.52
CA THR A 7 -25.89 26.21 -27.62
C THR A 7 -26.04 25.90 -29.10
N ALA A 8 -25.08 25.17 -29.64
CA ALA A 8 -25.13 24.53 -30.95
C ALA A 8 -24.12 23.37 -30.85
N ASN A 9 -24.37 22.13 -31.27
CA ASN A 9 -25.07 21.76 -32.48
C ASN A 9 -25.40 20.25 -32.37
N LEU A 10 -26.62 19.92 -31.96
CA LEU A 10 -27.22 18.62 -32.15
C LEU A 10 -28.05 18.69 -33.43
N GLN A 11 -27.93 17.64 -34.26
CA GLN A 11 -28.65 17.38 -35.52
C GLN A 11 -28.03 17.99 -36.78
N ALA A 12 -27.43 17.12 -37.60
CA ALA A 12 -28.01 16.75 -38.89
C ALA A 12 -26.93 16.08 -39.76
N LYS A 13 -27.09 14.79 -40.00
CA LYS A 13 -26.73 14.13 -41.27
C LYS A 13 -27.43 12.78 -41.32
N SER A 14 -28.70 12.84 -41.72
CA SER A 14 -29.38 11.72 -42.35
C SER A 14 -29.18 11.83 -43.87
N ARG A 15 -29.22 10.67 -44.53
CA ARG A 15 -29.16 10.40 -45.98
C ARG A 15 -27.77 10.00 -46.48
N ASP A 16 -27.55 8.69 -46.51
CA ASP A 16 -27.58 7.95 -47.78
C ASP A 16 -27.98 6.49 -47.53
N ARG A 17 -29.18 6.11 -48.01
CA ARG A 17 -29.65 4.73 -48.05
C ARG A 17 -29.15 4.08 -49.34
N ALA A 18 -27.99 3.45 -49.28
CA ALA A 18 -27.60 2.43 -50.26
C ALA A 18 -28.01 1.06 -49.71
N GLY A 19 -29.01 0.44 -50.35
CA GLY A 19 -29.41 -0.92 -50.05
C GLY A 19 -28.27 -1.89 -50.39
N SER A 20 -27.87 -2.72 -49.43
CA SER A 20 -27.05 -3.90 -49.68
C SER A 20 -27.47 -5.00 -48.72
N LYS A 21 -27.89 -6.12 -49.32
CA LYS A 21 -28.55 -7.24 -48.66
C LYS A 21 -27.68 -7.86 -47.57
N ALA A 22 -28.28 -8.09 -46.40
CA ALA A 22 -27.68 -8.87 -45.33
C ALA A 22 -27.33 -10.29 -45.80
N LYS A 23 -26.04 -10.58 -45.94
CA LYS A 23 -25.52 -11.96 -45.87
C LYS A 23 -24.95 -12.13 -44.47
N ARG A 24 -25.68 -12.84 -43.59
CA ARG A 24 -25.14 -13.36 -42.33
C ARG A 24 -24.04 -14.37 -42.70
N SER A 25 -22.78 -13.95 -42.70
CA SER A 25 -21.65 -14.87 -42.70
C SER A 25 -21.52 -15.47 -41.30
N ARG A 26 -21.49 -16.80 -41.22
CA ARG A 26 -21.15 -17.52 -39.99
C ARG A 26 -19.69 -17.18 -39.65
N PRO A 27 -19.34 -16.89 -38.39
CA PRO A 27 -17.94 -16.62 -38.04
C PRO A 27 -17.11 -17.87 -38.33
N SER A 28 -16.02 -17.70 -39.09
CA SER A 28 -15.05 -18.76 -39.33
C SER A 28 -14.35 -19.11 -38.01
N PHE A 29 -14.29 -20.39 -37.69
CA PHE A 29 -13.68 -20.96 -36.49
C PHE A 29 -12.17 -20.64 -36.37
N ASP A 30 -11.56 -20.12 -37.44
CA ASP A 30 -10.14 -19.70 -37.47
C ASP A 30 -9.84 -18.42 -36.67
N SER A 31 -10.84 -17.56 -36.43
CA SER A 31 -10.61 -16.29 -35.71
C SER A 31 -10.35 -16.52 -34.22
N VAL A 32 -10.98 -17.53 -33.63
CA VAL A 32 -10.84 -17.86 -32.20
C VAL A 32 -9.44 -18.45 -31.91
N ALA A 33 -8.83 -19.15 -32.87
CA ALA A 33 -7.50 -19.73 -32.69
C ALA A 33 -6.38 -18.68 -32.60
N ARG A 34 -6.52 -17.55 -33.31
CA ARG A 34 -5.57 -16.42 -33.21
C ARG A 34 -5.62 -15.73 -31.84
N ASP A 35 -6.83 -15.55 -31.30
CA ASP A 35 -7.00 -14.89 -30.00
C ASP A 35 -6.43 -15.73 -28.84
N VAL A 36 -6.51 -17.07 -28.93
CA VAL A 36 -5.96 -17.98 -27.91
C VAL A 36 -4.42 -18.00 -27.93
N LEU A 37 -3.79 -17.84 -29.10
CA LEU A 37 -2.34 -17.73 -29.22
C LEU A 37 -1.80 -16.39 -28.68
N ASP A 38 -2.52 -15.28 -28.88
CA ASP A 38 -2.17 -13.95 -28.35
C ASP A 38 -2.24 -13.88 -26.80
N VAL A 39 -3.21 -14.58 -26.19
CA VAL A 39 -3.29 -14.68 -24.71
C VAL A 39 -2.11 -15.48 -24.13
N ARG A 40 -1.63 -16.50 -24.85
CA ARG A 40 -0.53 -17.37 -24.38
C ARG A 40 0.83 -16.68 -24.47
N THR A 41 1.05 -15.81 -25.45
CA THR A 41 2.26 -14.98 -25.56
C THR A 41 2.26 -13.83 -24.55
N LYS A 42 1.09 -13.22 -24.27
CA LYS A 42 0.94 -12.22 -23.19
C LYS A 42 1.26 -12.79 -21.81
N THR A 43 0.79 -13.99 -21.48
CA THR A 43 1.06 -14.61 -20.17
C THR A 43 2.50 -15.07 -19.99
N ALA A 44 3.22 -15.39 -21.08
CA ALA A 44 4.66 -15.66 -21.04
C ALA A 44 5.49 -14.37 -20.84
N GLN A 45 5.06 -13.24 -21.43
CA GLN A 45 5.66 -11.92 -21.18
C GLN A 45 5.51 -11.46 -19.72
N VAL A 46 4.35 -11.74 -19.09
CA VAL A 46 4.14 -11.43 -17.65
C VAL A 46 5.12 -12.20 -16.75
N LYS A 47 5.47 -13.44 -17.11
CA LYS A 47 6.41 -14.27 -16.32
C LYS A 47 7.88 -13.86 -16.53
N ASN A 48 8.25 -13.38 -17.72
CA ASN A 48 9.62 -12.94 -18.00
C ASN A 48 9.92 -11.50 -17.55
N LYS A 49 8.89 -10.68 -17.30
CA LYS A 49 9.08 -9.40 -16.58
C LYS A 49 9.48 -9.57 -15.11
N ALA A 50 9.34 -10.78 -14.54
CA ALA A 50 9.69 -11.05 -13.16
C ALA A 50 11.20 -11.27 -12.91
N LYS A 51 12.09 -10.97 -13.86
CA LYS A 51 13.52 -11.26 -13.69
C LYS A 51 14.49 -10.30 -14.36
N GLU A 52 14.14 -9.03 -14.42
CA GLU A 52 15.10 -7.96 -14.64
C GLU A 52 14.87 -6.89 -13.58
N PHE A 53 15.66 -6.94 -12.50
CA PHE A 53 15.76 -5.85 -11.54
C PHE A 53 16.35 -4.64 -12.26
N SER A 54 15.51 -3.86 -12.92
CA SER A 54 15.88 -2.54 -13.39
C SER A 54 16.16 -1.68 -12.15
N SER A 55 17.25 -0.93 -12.16
CA SER A 55 17.72 -0.20 -10.98
C SER A 55 16.88 1.04 -10.63
N VAL A 56 15.64 1.15 -11.11
CA VAL A 56 14.69 2.21 -10.72
C VAL A 56 13.22 1.73 -10.79
N ASP A 57 12.89 0.60 -10.18
CA ASP A 57 11.49 0.41 -9.77
C ASP A 57 11.28 1.21 -8.47
N HIS A 58 10.61 2.36 -8.58
CA HIS A 58 10.15 3.15 -7.44
C HIS A 58 9.29 2.29 -6.51
N LEU A 59 9.14 2.73 -5.25
CA LEU A 59 8.14 2.15 -4.37
C LEU A 59 6.76 2.24 -5.05
N SER A 60 6.02 1.13 -5.10
CA SER A 60 4.62 1.19 -5.52
C SER A 60 3.81 2.07 -4.56
N ALA A 61 2.71 2.64 -5.03
CA ALA A 61 1.84 3.48 -4.18
C ALA A 61 1.41 2.72 -2.91
N ASP A 62 1.03 1.44 -3.05
CA ASP A 62 0.71 0.56 -1.92
C ASP A 62 1.91 0.38 -0.97
N ALA A 63 3.11 0.18 -1.48
CA ALA A 63 4.30 0.02 -0.65
C ALA A 63 4.69 1.31 0.08
N ALA A 64 4.45 2.48 -0.53
CA ALA A 64 4.62 3.77 0.12
C ALA A 64 3.60 3.94 1.26
N ALA A 65 2.32 3.64 1.03
CA ALA A 65 1.27 3.72 2.05
C ALA A 65 1.58 2.80 3.23
N MET A 66 1.89 1.52 2.95
CA MET A 66 2.31 0.56 3.97
C MET A 66 3.59 0.98 4.69
N PHE A 67 4.51 1.69 4.02
CA PHE A 67 5.71 2.21 4.66
C PHE A 67 5.37 3.31 5.67
N VAL A 68 4.46 4.22 5.33
CA VAL A 68 4.00 5.30 6.22
C VAL A 68 3.27 4.71 7.44
N ASP A 69 2.45 3.70 7.22
CA ASP A 69 1.69 3.01 8.27
C ASP A 69 2.52 2.00 9.09
N ASN A 70 3.80 1.78 8.73
CA ASN A 70 4.69 0.75 9.30
C ASN A 70 4.19 -0.70 9.17
N GLU A 71 3.38 -1.00 8.15
CA GLU A 71 2.79 -2.31 7.89
C GLU A 71 3.64 -3.20 6.96
N LEU A 72 4.82 -2.71 6.54
CA LEU A 72 5.75 -3.52 5.76
C LEU A 72 6.44 -4.59 6.62
N SER A 73 6.63 -5.78 6.06
CA SER A 73 7.51 -6.79 6.67
C SER A 73 8.89 -6.21 6.97
N ARG A 74 9.56 -6.71 8.02
CA ARG A 74 10.86 -6.17 8.49
C ARG A 74 11.90 -6.02 7.37
N GLY A 75 11.98 -7.00 6.47
CA GLY A 75 12.90 -6.96 5.33
C GLY A 75 12.51 -5.92 4.27
N ALA A 76 11.21 -5.79 3.97
CA ALA A 76 10.70 -4.78 3.04
C ALA A 76 10.88 -3.36 3.60
N MET A 77 10.60 -3.17 4.88
CA MET A 77 10.82 -1.89 5.57
C MET A 77 12.29 -1.46 5.51
N HIS A 78 13.24 -2.38 5.72
CA HIS A 78 14.66 -2.04 5.62
C HIS A 78 15.05 -1.60 4.20
N ARG A 79 14.60 -2.32 3.16
CA ARG A 79 14.85 -1.94 1.76
C ARG A 79 14.23 -0.60 1.40
N ALA A 80 12.99 -0.35 1.83
CA ALA A 80 12.31 0.92 1.61
C ALA A 80 13.10 2.08 2.24
N ARG A 81 13.58 1.94 3.49
CA ARG A 81 14.42 2.96 4.14
C ARG A 81 15.67 3.30 3.32
N LEU A 82 16.38 2.28 2.83
CA LEU A 82 17.55 2.49 1.98
C LEU A 82 17.18 3.19 0.66
N HIS A 83 16.08 2.77 0.02
CA HIS A 83 15.62 3.35 -1.23
C HIS A 83 15.30 4.85 -1.10
N ILE A 84 14.58 5.25 -0.03
CA ILE A 84 14.17 6.65 0.18
C ILE A 84 15.35 7.58 0.40
N VAL A 85 16.47 7.08 0.95
CA VAL A 85 17.71 7.86 1.10
C VAL A 85 18.30 8.22 -0.27
N HIS A 86 18.15 7.35 -1.28
CA HIS A 86 18.75 7.51 -2.60
C HIS A 86 17.79 8.01 -3.67
N CYS A 87 16.47 7.91 -3.47
CA CYS A 87 15.44 8.34 -4.42
C CYS A 87 14.67 9.57 -3.89
N ALA A 88 14.76 10.70 -4.60
CA ALA A 88 14.04 11.92 -4.24
C ALA A 88 12.52 11.78 -4.45
N GLU A 89 12.09 11.18 -5.56
CA GLU A 89 10.67 11.01 -5.89
C GLU A 89 9.91 10.19 -4.84
N CYS A 90 10.49 9.06 -4.40
CA CYS A 90 9.87 8.26 -3.34
C CYS A 90 9.88 8.95 -1.98
N ARG A 91 10.83 9.87 -1.74
CA ARG A 91 10.85 10.69 -0.53
C ARG A 91 9.73 11.72 -0.54
N GLU A 92 9.52 12.37 -1.68
CA GLU A 92 8.40 13.31 -1.88
C GLU A 92 7.05 12.62 -1.72
N GLU A 93 6.88 11.44 -2.33
CA GLU A 93 5.64 10.66 -2.19
C GLU A 93 5.32 10.32 -0.73
N ILE A 94 6.32 9.86 0.03
CA ILE A 94 6.16 9.55 1.45
C ILE A 94 5.84 10.79 2.27
N ASN A 95 6.42 11.94 1.94
CA ASN A 95 6.09 13.20 2.60
C ASN A 95 4.63 13.59 2.35
N ARG A 96 4.15 13.50 1.10
CA ARG A 96 2.73 13.77 0.77
C ARG A 96 1.77 12.84 1.53
N GLN A 97 2.11 11.57 1.63
CA GLN A 97 1.29 10.60 2.37
C GLN A 97 1.29 10.90 3.88
N ARG A 98 2.43 11.30 4.45
CA ARG A 98 2.51 11.74 5.86
C ARG A 98 1.69 13.00 6.12
N GLU A 99 1.79 14.00 5.25
CA GLU A 99 0.97 15.23 5.33
C GLU A 99 -0.53 14.90 5.28
N THR A 100 -0.91 13.95 4.42
CA THR A 100 -2.30 13.47 4.34
C THR A 100 -2.75 12.81 5.64
N VAL A 101 -1.93 11.93 6.21
CA VAL A 101 -2.22 11.27 7.50
C VAL A 101 -2.32 12.30 8.63
N ASP A 102 -1.43 13.29 8.66
CA ASP A 102 -1.43 14.34 9.68
C ASP A 102 -2.65 15.25 9.55
N TYR A 103 -3.05 15.59 8.32
CA TYR A 103 -4.29 16.31 8.04
C TYR A 103 -5.53 15.54 8.52
N LEU A 104 -5.63 14.24 8.21
CA LEU A 104 -6.73 13.41 8.69
C LEU A 104 -6.74 13.34 10.23
N ARG A 105 -5.58 13.24 10.86
CA ARG A 105 -5.45 13.26 12.33
C ARG A 105 -5.83 14.61 12.94
N SER A 106 -5.59 15.73 12.26
CA SER A 106 -6.05 17.03 12.74
C SER A 106 -7.56 17.15 12.65
N GLU A 107 -8.17 16.68 11.56
CA GLU A 107 -9.63 16.70 11.40
C GLU A 107 -10.35 15.75 12.37
N CYS A 108 -9.76 14.58 12.68
CA CYS A 108 -10.31 13.68 13.69
C CYS A 108 -10.28 14.24 15.14
N LYS A 109 -9.64 15.39 15.38
CA LYS A 109 -9.72 16.08 16.69
C LYS A 109 -11.00 16.90 16.84
N ASN A 110 -11.77 17.09 15.77
CA ASN A 110 -13.06 17.73 15.84
C ASN A 110 -14.04 16.87 16.67
N GLU A 111 -14.87 17.51 17.50
CA GLU A 111 -15.79 16.83 18.42
C GLU A 111 -16.84 15.95 17.71
N GLU A 112 -17.05 16.18 16.41
CA GLU A 112 -17.95 15.39 15.56
C GLU A 112 -17.53 13.92 15.43
N VAL A 113 -16.23 13.61 15.56
CA VAL A 113 -15.68 12.24 15.48
C VAL A 113 -15.01 11.88 16.80
N SER A 114 -15.81 11.72 17.85
CA SER A 114 -15.33 11.34 19.19
C SER A 114 -15.69 9.90 19.56
N ALA A 115 -14.77 9.23 20.26
CA ALA A 115 -15.07 7.95 20.92
C ALA A 115 -16.23 8.10 21.95
N PRO A 116 -17.04 7.04 22.18
CA PRO A 116 -18.12 7.06 23.16
C PRO A 116 -17.65 7.44 24.56
N MET A 117 -18.45 8.22 25.29
CA MET A 117 -18.09 8.73 26.63
C MET A 117 -17.84 7.61 27.65
N ASP A 118 -18.60 6.51 27.60
CA ASP A 118 -18.40 5.35 28.48
C ASP A 118 -17.01 4.71 28.26
N LEU A 119 -16.56 4.61 27.01
CA LEU A 119 -15.23 4.09 26.69
C LEU A 119 -14.14 5.01 27.26
N LYS A 120 -14.29 6.33 27.10
CA LYS A 120 -13.34 7.30 27.66
C LYS A 120 -13.27 7.20 29.18
N ALA A 121 -14.41 7.08 29.86
CA ALA A 121 -14.48 6.92 31.31
C ALA A 121 -13.78 5.63 31.78
N ARG A 122 -14.03 4.50 31.10
CA ARG A 122 -13.36 3.22 31.38
C ARG A 122 -11.85 3.29 31.16
N LEU A 123 -11.39 3.90 30.07
CA LEU A 123 -9.95 4.06 29.81
C LEU A 123 -9.27 4.93 30.88
N ALA A 124 -9.96 5.97 31.38
CA ALA A 124 -9.45 6.79 32.47
C ALA A 124 -9.38 6.02 33.81
N SER A 125 -10.32 5.10 34.07
CA SER A 125 -10.29 4.27 35.29
C SER A 125 -9.12 3.28 35.28
N LEU A 126 -8.79 2.68 34.13
CA LEU A 126 -7.63 1.77 33.99
C LEU A 126 -6.32 2.43 34.39
N ALA A 127 -6.12 3.71 34.06
CA ALA A 127 -4.94 4.46 34.47
C ALA A 127 -4.82 4.62 36.00
N THR A 128 -5.95 4.53 36.71
CA THR A 128 -6.03 4.64 38.18
C THR A 128 -5.98 3.28 38.86
N GLU A 129 -6.49 2.23 38.20
CA GLU A 129 -6.56 0.86 38.73
C GLU A 129 -5.25 0.08 38.56
N CYS A 130 -4.42 0.44 37.58
CA CYS A 130 -3.11 -0.18 37.41
C CYS A 130 -2.11 0.36 38.43
N MET A 131 -1.57 -0.53 39.28
CA MET A 131 -0.34 -0.25 40.02
C MET A 131 0.75 0.20 39.04
N PRO A 132 1.63 1.15 39.42
CA PRO A 132 2.74 1.55 38.56
C PRO A 132 3.52 0.30 38.15
N GLY A 133 3.47 -0.02 36.85
CA GLY A 133 4.30 -1.08 36.29
C GLY A 133 5.77 -0.73 36.51
N PRO A 134 6.68 -1.72 36.53
CA PRO A 134 8.12 -1.45 36.59
C PRO A 134 8.47 -0.46 35.49
N GLY A 135 9.12 0.65 35.86
CA GLY A 135 9.53 1.68 34.90
C GLY A 135 10.38 1.10 33.76
N ALA A 136 10.46 1.82 32.63
CA ALA A 136 11.23 1.35 31.47
C ALA A 136 12.70 1.03 31.83
N GLU A 137 13.27 1.76 32.79
CA GLU A 137 14.57 1.50 33.39
C GLU A 137 14.66 0.16 34.14
N ASN A 138 13.57 -0.28 34.79
CA ASN A 138 13.50 -1.56 35.48
C ASN A 138 13.40 -2.74 34.51
N LEU A 139 12.78 -2.55 33.34
CA LEU A 139 12.71 -3.55 32.27
C LEU A 139 14.04 -3.70 31.52
N ALA A 140 14.75 -2.59 31.29
CA ALA A 140 16.07 -2.58 30.64
C ALA A 140 17.17 -3.23 31.50
N MET A 141 17.00 -3.23 32.83
CA MET A 141 17.94 -3.80 33.80
C MET A 141 17.47 -5.13 34.40
N GLN A 142 16.45 -5.81 33.87
CA GLN A 142 16.13 -7.16 34.32
C GLN A 142 17.28 -8.11 33.96
N ARG A 143 18.23 -8.21 34.89
CA ARG A 143 19.20 -9.28 34.96
C ARG A 143 18.38 -10.57 34.96
N PRO A 144 18.76 -11.60 34.19
CA PRO A 144 18.07 -12.88 34.25
C PRO A 144 18.11 -13.40 35.69
N GLU A 145 16.97 -13.30 36.37
CA GLU A 145 16.79 -13.71 37.77
C GLU A 145 16.90 -15.23 37.91
N SER A 146 16.67 -15.98 36.83
CA SER A 146 16.79 -17.42 36.78
C SER A 146 18.04 -17.89 36.02
N PHE A 147 18.59 -19.02 36.47
CA PHE A 147 19.67 -19.72 35.75
C PHE A 147 19.24 -20.13 34.33
N VAL A 148 17.98 -20.49 34.13
CA VAL A 148 17.42 -20.83 32.82
C VAL A 148 17.51 -19.65 31.87
N ALA A 149 17.12 -18.45 32.30
CA ALA A 149 17.19 -17.25 31.48
C ALA A 149 18.64 -16.86 31.12
N LYS A 150 19.61 -17.15 32.00
CA LYS A 150 21.04 -17.00 31.68
C LYS A 150 21.48 -17.97 30.58
N VAL A 151 21.11 -19.25 30.72
CA VAL A 151 21.44 -20.28 29.72
C VAL A 151 20.79 -19.96 28.37
N GLU A 152 19.52 -19.55 28.35
CA GLU A 152 18.82 -19.14 27.13
C GLU A 152 19.49 -17.92 26.46
N SER A 153 19.91 -16.93 27.25
CA SER A 153 20.64 -15.77 26.74
C SER A 153 21.97 -16.16 26.08
N VAL A 154 22.73 -17.05 26.72
CA VAL A 154 23.99 -17.60 26.16
C VAL A 154 23.72 -18.39 24.88
N VAL A 155 22.72 -19.29 24.87
CA VAL A 155 22.35 -20.06 23.69
C VAL A 155 21.96 -19.14 22.53
N ARG A 156 21.19 -18.08 22.79
CA ARG A 156 20.79 -17.10 21.79
C ARG A 156 21.99 -16.32 21.25
N ALA A 157 22.93 -15.94 22.11
CA ALA A 157 24.16 -15.26 21.72
C ALA A 157 25.04 -16.15 20.82
N VAL A 158 25.20 -17.42 21.19
CA VAL A 158 25.98 -18.40 20.41
C VAL A 158 25.34 -18.68 19.05
N ARG A 159 24.02 -18.89 18.99
CA ARG A 159 23.30 -19.09 17.71
C ARG A 159 23.39 -17.89 16.78
N LYS A 160 23.40 -16.66 17.33
CA LYS A 160 23.56 -15.43 16.54
C LYS A 160 24.95 -15.35 15.89
N ASN A 161 25.99 -15.86 16.55
CA ASN A 161 27.37 -15.82 16.05
C ASN A 161 27.72 -16.98 15.10
N GLN A 162 27.01 -18.11 15.17
CA GLN A 162 27.25 -19.27 14.29
C GLN A 162 26.50 -19.20 12.94
N GLY A 163 25.69 -18.16 12.73
CA GLY A 163 24.87 -17.98 11.52
C GLY A 163 25.51 -17.10 10.42
N ARG A 164 26.84 -17.13 10.25
CA ARG A 164 27.52 -16.57 9.07
C ARG A 164 28.35 -17.64 8.37
#